data_AF-M0ABL9-F1
#
_entry.id   AF-M0ABL9-F1
#
_cell.length_a   1.000
_cell.length_b   1.000
_cell.length_c   1.000
_cell.angle_alpha   90.00
_cell.angle_beta   90.00
_cell.angle_gamma   90.00
#
_symmetry.space_group_name_H-M   'P 1'
#
loop_
_entity.id
_entity.type
_entity.pdbx_description
1 polymer ?
#
loop_
_entity_poly.entity_id
_entity_poly.type
_entity_poly.pdbx_seq_one_letter_code
_entity_poly.pdbx_strand_id
1 'polypeptide(L)'
;MVELGCDRFDLELGGLSRINPATNSFEVESTSAAHDHHTPGTQAPLSETYCQLTVDTETTIGVTDPQQVDLDEILAHQEFGVETYLGTRIELENEPDRTFFFVDSDSRSQPFSDAERTVYDLMAQWITYELEQTQRERELEASNDRLEQFAYAASHDLQEPLRMVTSTSNSSTIATTTNSTKTAKSSSSSPSTEPSACER
;
A
#
# COMPACT_ATOMS: atom_id res chain seq x y z
N MET A 1 -2.83 -12.06 20.65
CA MET A 1 -2.57 -10.95 21.59
C MET A 1 -3.87 -10.29 22.03
N VAL A 2 -4.77 -9.94 21.10
CA VAL A 2 -6.05 -9.29 21.42
C VAL A 2 -6.90 -10.13 22.37
N GLU A 3 -7.06 -11.43 22.13
CA GLU A 3 -7.77 -12.36 23.05
C GLU A 3 -7.20 -12.34 24.48
N LEU A 4 -5.87 -12.31 24.63
CA LEU A 4 -5.22 -12.21 25.95
C LEU A 4 -5.54 -10.87 26.65
N GLY A 5 -5.73 -9.80 25.87
CA GLY A 5 -6.16 -8.52 26.40
C GLY A 5 -7.58 -8.56 26.94
N CYS A 6 -8.51 -9.23 26.23
CA CYS A 6 -9.88 -9.45 26.71
C CYS A 6 -9.88 -10.11 28.09
N ASP A 7 -9.14 -11.22 28.25
CA ASP A 7 -9.02 -11.92 29.54
C ASP A 7 -8.36 -11.04 30.61
N ARG A 8 -7.35 -10.25 30.24
CA ARG A 8 -6.57 -9.44 31.18
C ARG A 8 -7.33 -8.23 31.69
N PHE A 9 -8.12 -7.61 30.84
CA PHE A 9 -8.90 -6.42 31.17
C PHE A 9 -10.32 -6.76 31.61
N ASP A 10 -10.74 -8.03 31.50
CA ASP A 10 -12.11 -8.46 31.76
C ASP A 10 -13.07 -7.64 30.88
N LEU A 11 -12.85 -7.72 29.56
CA LEU A 11 -13.64 -7.02 28.53
C LEU A 11 -14.02 -8.01 27.43
N GLU A 12 -15.25 -7.91 26.94
CA GLU A 12 -15.84 -8.88 26.01
C GLU A 12 -15.11 -8.97 24.67
N LEU A 13 -14.69 -7.82 24.12
CA LEU A 13 -14.14 -7.76 22.77
C LEU A 13 -12.96 -6.80 22.70
N GLY A 14 -11.97 -7.16 21.88
CA GLY A 14 -10.88 -6.27 21.50
C GLY A 14 -10.66 -6.32 20.00
N GLY A 15 -9.99 -5.30 19.46
CA GLY A 15 -9.75 -5.23 18.03
C GLY A 15 -8.87 -4.09 17.58
N LEU A 16 -8.68 -4.05 16.27
CA LEU A 16 -8.10 -2.93 15.54
C LEU A 16 -9.14 -2.37 14.59
N SER A 17 -9.19 -1.05 14.51
CA SER A 17 -9.99 -0.32 13.54
C SER A 17 -9.12 0.65 12.76
N ARG A 18 -9.42 0.79 11.47
CA ARG A 18 -8.89 1.85 10.63
C ARG A 18 -9.73 3.10 10.82
N ILE A 19 -9.07 4.23 11.03
CA ILE A 19 -9.71 5.51 11.21
C ILE A 19 -9.10 6.56 10.29
N ASN A 20 -9.92 7.51 9.85
CA ASN A 20 -9.47 8.69 9.15
C ASN A 20 -10.26 9.90 9.67
N PRO A 21 -9.66 10.72 10.54
CA PRO A 21 -10.31 11.91 11.09
C PRO A 21 -10.68 12.94 10.02
N ALA A 22 -9.89 13.07 8.95
CA ALA A 22 -10.14 14.04 7.88
C ALA A 22 -11.38 13.70 7.06
N THR A 23 -11.69 12.41 6.88
CA THR A 23 -12.87 11.94 6.14
C THR A 23 -14.00 11.45 7.05
N ASN A 24 -13.84 11.58 8.38
CA ASN A 24 -14.76 11.05 9.38
C ASN A 24 -15.07 9.55 9.19
N SER A 25 -14.10 8.73 8.78
CA SER A 25 -14.33 7.30 8.52
C SER A 25 -13.78 6.41 9.63
N PHE A 26 -14.56 5.40 10.00
CA PHE A 26 -14.15 4.28 10.84
C PHE A 26 -14.47 2.97 10.12
N GLU A 27 -13.57 2.00 10.22
CA GLU A 27 -13.73 0.65 9.70
C GLU A 27 -13.09 -0.36 10.66
N VAL A 28 -13.83 -1.40 11.06
CA VAL A 28 -13.26 -2.51 11.86
C VAL A 28 -12.32 -3.32 10.98
N GLU A 29 -11.05 -3.44 11.37
CA GLU A 29 -10.05 -4.21 10.61
C GLU A 29 -9.92 -5.64 11.13
N SER A 30 -9.92 -5.83 12.45
CA SER A 30 -9.87 -7.15 13.09
C SER A 30 -10.44 -7.12 14.50
N THR A 31 -10.93 -8.26 14.99
CA THR A 31 -11.48 -8.43 16.35
C THR A 31 -11.08 -9.79 16.95
N SER A 32 -11.04 -9.88 18.29
CA SER A 32 -10.77 -11.13 19.03
C SER A 32 -11.88 -12.15 18.87
N ALA A 33 -13.12 -11.71 18.71
CA ALA A 33 -14.27 -12.54 18.47
C ALA A 33 -15.21 -11.89 17.45
N ALA A 34 -15.88 -12.71 16.65
CA ALA A 34 -17.01 -12.26 15.86
C ALA A 34 -18.20 -12.04 16.80
N HIS A 35 -18.55 -10.78 17.04
CA HIS A 35 -19.80 -10.36 17.68
C HIS A 35 -20.65 -9.60 16.67
N ASP A 36 -21.97 -9.63 16.86
CA ASP A 36 -22.98 -9.26 15.86
C ASP A 36 -22.79 -7.85 15.26
N HIS A 37 -22.08 -6.95 15.96
CA HIS A 37 -21.83 -5.57 15.52
C HIS A 37 -20.34 -5.23 15.28
N HIS A 38 -19.42 -6.10 15.67
CA HIS A 38 -17.97 -5.90 15.56
C HIS A 38 -17.35 -6.95 14.64
N THR A 39 -17.86 -7.02 13.41
CA THR A 39 -17.30 -7.83 12.34
C THR A 39 -16.26 -7.05 11.54
N PRO A 40 -15.14 -7.67 11.14
CA PRO A 40 -14.21 -7.04 10.19
C PRO A 40 -14.94 -6.55 8.94
N GLY A 41 -14.67 -5.31 8.54
CA GLY A 41 -15.32 -4.60 7.43
C GLY A 41 -16.55 -3.76 7.83
N THR A 42 -17.01 -3.80 9.08
CA THR A 42 -18.06 -2.90 9.56
C THR A 42 -17.56 -1.45 9.49
N GLN A 43 -18.37 -0.55 8.91
CA GLN A 43 -18.05 0.86 8.76
C GLN A 43 -19.05 1.74 9.49
N ALA A 44 -18.57 2.85 10.04
CA ALA A 44 -19.37 3.88 10.69
C ALA A 44 -18.69 5.26 10.55
N PRO A 45 -19.41 6.37 10.78
CA PRO A 45 -18.78 7.67 10.98
C PRO A 45 -17.89 7.66 12.22
N LEU A 46 -16.64 8.14 12.11
CA LEU A 46 -15.70 8.15 13.24
C LEU A 46 -16.28 8.90 14.45
N SER A 47 -16.91 10.04 14.19
CA SER A 47 -17.60 10.89 15.18
C SER A 47 -18.69 10.18 15.98
N GLU A 48 -19.20 9.04 15.49
CA GLU A 48 -20.23 8.24 16.15
C GLU A 48 -19.64 7.05 16.93
N THR A 49 -18.31 7.01 17.09
CA THR A 49 -17.57 5.95 17.80
C THR A 49 -16.72 6.52 18.95
N TYR A 50 -16.41 5.68 19.94
CA TYR A 50 -15.45 6.05 20.99
C TYR A 50 -14.03 6.26 20.47
N CYS A 51 -13.69 5.72 19.29
CA CYS A 51 -12.38 5.95 18.65
C CYS A 51 -12.13 7.43 18.36
N GLN A 52 -13.17 8.25 18.17
CA GLN A 52 -13.04 9.70 18.03
C GLN A 52 -12.33 10.35 19.21
N LEU A 53 -12.51 9.82 20.43
CA LEU A 53 -11.89 10.36 21.64
C LEU A 53 -10.36 10.25 21.63
N THR A 54 -9.83 9.34 20.81
CA THR A 54 -8.39 9.11 20.68
C THR A 54 -7.72 10.04 19.66
N VAL A 55 -8.50 10.82 18.90
CA VAL A 55 -7.96 11.64 17.79
C VAL A 55 -7.09 12.78 18.30
N ASP A 56 -7.53 13.50 19.34
CA ASP A 56 -6.86 14.70 19.85
C ASP A 56 -5.97 14.42 21.07
N THR A 57 -5.62 13.16 21.32
CA THR A 57 -4.84 12.71 22.48
C THR A 57 -3.74 11.74 22.08
N GLU A 58 -2.58 11.85 22.72
CA GLU A 58 -1.47 10.91 22.60
C GLU A 58 -1.53 9.80 23.66
N THR A 59 -2.57 9.83 24.51
CA THR A 59 -2.70 8.93 25.66
C THR A 59 -3.91 8.01 25.52
N THR A 60 -3.78 6.82 26.13
CA THR A 60 -4.85 5.84 26.25
C THR A 60 -6.10 6.44 26.89
N ILE A 61 -7.22 6.30 26.21
CA ILE A 61 -8.54 6.70 26.67
C ILE A 61 -9.25 5.50 27.29
N GLY A 62 -9.82 5.71 28.47
CA GLY A 62 -10.70 4.76 29.13
C GLY A 62 -12.03 5.43 29.47
N VAL A 63 -13.12 4.85 28.99
CA VAL A 63 -14.50 5.19 29.33
C VAL A 63 -15.07 3.99 30.08
N THR A 64 -15.62 4.22 31.27
CA THR A 64 -16.22 3.16 32.10
C THR A 64 -17.72 3.32 32.30
N ASP A 65 -18.24 4.50 31.95
CA ASP A 65 -19.65 4.86 31.96
C ASP A 65 -19.85 5.92 30.86
N PRO A 66 -20.71 5.67 29.85
CA PRO A 66 -20.98 6.61 28.77
C PRO A 66 -21.46 7.98 29.29
N GLN A 67 -22.21 8.04 30.39
CA GLN A 67 -22.77 9.27 30.95
C GLN A 67 -21.72 10.24 31.49
N GLN A 68 -20.50 9.75 31.74
CA GLN A 68 -19.39 10.58 32.22
C GLN A 68 -18.74 11.40 31.10
N VAL A 69 -19.05 11.07 29.86
CA VAL A 69 -18.59 11.76 28.67
C VAL A 69 -19.85 12.26 27.96
N ASP A 70 -19.89 13.48 27.44
CA ASP A 70 -21.09 14.01 26.75
C ASP A 70 -21.33 13.27 25.40
N LEU A 71 -21.58 11.95 25.45
CA LEU A 71 -21.58 11.00 24.35
C LEU A 71 -22.81 10.09 24.35
N ASP A 72 -23.83 10.41 25.15
CA ASP A 72 -25.10 9.66 25.21
C ASP A 72 -25.78 9.43 23.84
N GLU A 73 -25.35 10.19 22.82
CA GLU A 73 -25.92 10.21 21.47
C GLU A 73 -25.08 9.51 20.39
N ILE A 74 -23.91 8.93 20.71
CA ILE A 74 -23.09 8.26 19.68
C ILE A 74 -23.58 6.83 19.38
N LEU A 75 -23.47 6.40 18.13
CA LEU A 75 -23.89 5.05 17.70
C LEU A 75 -23.21 3.93 18.50
N ALA A 76 -21.96 4.11 18.92
CA ALA A 76 -21.27 3.14 19.75
C ALA A 76 -22.02 2.78 21.03
N HIS A 77 -22.68 3.75 21.66
CA HIS A 77 -23.53 3.49 22.83
C HIS A 77 -24.92 2.99 22.40
N GLN A 78 -25.58 3.71 21.49
CA GLN A 78 -27.01 3.47 21.21
C GLN A 78 -27.30 2.24 20.36
N GLU A 79 -26.44 1.96 19.36
CA GLU A 79 -26.65 0.89 18.39
C GLU A 79 -25.80 -0.33 18.72
N PHE A 80 -24.57 -0.12 19.20
CA PHE A 80 -23.64 -1.22 19.51
C PHE A 80 -23.64 -1.61 20.99
N GLY A 81 -24.33 -0.84 21.85
CA GLY A 81 -24.48 -1.17 23.27
C GLY A 81 -23.17 -1.14 24.05
N VAL A 82 -22.18 -0.39 23.59
CA VAL A 82 -20.87 -0.31 24.25
C VAL A 82 -20.98 0.64 25.44
N GLU A 83 -20.77 0.10 26.63
CA GLU A 83 -20.80 0.83 27.90
C GLU A 83 -19.39 1.13 28.43
N THR A 84 -18.43 0.26 28.12
CA THR A 84 -17.03 0.42 28.50
C THR A 84 -16.14 0.43 27.26
N TYR A 85 -15.18 1.35 27.19
CA TYR A 85 -14.20 1.45 26.13
C TYR A 85 -12.79 1.70 26.70
N LEU A 86 -11.79 1.02 26.15
CA LEU A 86 -10.38 1.28 26.41
C LEU A 86 -9.65 1.29 25.07
N GLY A 87 -9.01 2.40 24.70
CA GLY A 87 -8.41 2.50 23.38
C GLY A 87 -7.33 3.56 23.23
N THR A 88 -6.49 3.41 22.22
CA THR A 88 -5.48 4.40 21.82
C THR A 88 -5.37 4.47 20.31
N ARG A 89 -5.03 5.67 19.81
CA ARG A 89 -4.69 5.91 18.42
C ARG A 89 -3.26 5.47 18.16
N ILE A 90 -3.05 4.89 16.99
CA ILE A 90 -1.77 4.50 16.41
C ILE A 90 -1.66 5.28 15.11
N GLU A 91 -0.76 6.25 15.08
CA GLU A 91 -0.49 7.04 13.89
C GLU A 91 0.43 6.25 12.96
N LEU A 92 0.05 6.18 11.68
CA LEU A 92 0.85 5.52 10.63
C LEU A 92 1.20 6.54 9.56
N GLU A 93 2.40 6.44 8.99
CA GLU A 93 2.79 7.32 7.89
C GLU A 93 2.07 6.87 6.60
N ASN A 94 1.51 7.77 5.81
CA ASN A 94 0.94 7.45 4.48
C ASN A 94 -0.17 6.38 4.41
N GLU A 95 -0.65 5.88 5.55
CA GLU A 95 -1.81 5.01 5.68
C GLU A 95 -2.81 5.65 6.66
N PRO A 96 -4.11 5.34 6.58
CA PRO A 96 -5.04 5.80 7.60
C PRO A 96 -4.63 5.26 8.98
N ASP A 97 -4.79 6.07 10.02
CA ASP A 97 -4.42 5.68 11.37
C ASP A 97 -5.21 4.46 11.83
N ARG A 98 -4.69 3.78 12.85
CA ARG A 98 -5.39 2.71 13.53
C ARG A 98 -5.80 3.12 14.92
N THR A 99 -6.83 2.47 15.43
CA THR A 99 -7.18 2.46 16.85
C THR A 99 -7.10 1.03 17.33
N PHE A 100 -6.30 0.81 18.36
CA PHE A 100 -6.34 -0.41 19.15
C PHE A 100 -7.35 -0.20 20.27
N PHE A 101 -8.27 -1.14 20.47
CA PHE A 101 -9.33 -0.95 21.43
C PHE A 101 -9.80 -2.26 22.08
N PHE A 102 -10.42 -2.10 23.25
CA PHE A 102 -11.25 -3.08 23.93
C PHE A 102 -12.58 -2.44 24.32
N VAL A 103 -13.64 -3.22 24.28
CA VAL A 103 -15.01 -2.80 24.59
C VAL A 103 -15.74 -3.86 25.41
N ASP A 104 -16.73 -3.39 26.16
CA ASP A 104 -17.68 -4.21 26.92
C ASP A 104 -19.08 -3.60 26.82
N SER A 105 -20.10 -4.47 26.81
CA SER A 105 -21.50 -4.07 26.88
C SER A 105 -21.98 -3.77 28.30
N ASP A 106 -21.19 -4.10 29.33
CA ASP A 106 -21.47 -3.73 30.71
C ASP A 106 -20.62 -2.53 31.17
N SER A 107 -21.22 -1.63 31.95
CA SER A 107 -20.49 -0.51 32.57
C SER A 107 -19.59 -1.01 33.71
N ARG A 108 -18.40 -0.42 33.85
CA ARG A 108 -17.49 -0.73 34.96
C ARG A 108 -17.73 0.18 36.16
N SER A 109 -17.80 -0.41 37.34
CA SER A 109 -17.91 0.33 38.62
C SER A 109 -16.60 1.00 39.07
N GLN A 110 -15.45 0.58 38.52
CA GLN A 110 -14.14 1.10 38.85
C GLN A 110 -13.41 1.55 37.60
N PRO A 111 -12.64 2.66 37.66
CA PRO A 111 -11.80 3.07 36.54
C PRO A 111 -10.67 2.06 36.30
N PHE A 112 -10.16 2.02 35.07
CA PHE A 112 -8.95 1.27 34.74
C PHE A 112 -7.77 1.73 35.60
N SER A 113 -7.19 0.80 36.34
CA SER A 113 -6.04 1.02 37.21
C SER A 113 -4.78 1.35 36.41
N ASP A 114 -3.82 2.00 37.07
CA ASP A 114 -2.52 2.31 36.45
C ASP A 114 -1.79 1.06 35.94
N ALA A 115 -1.96 -0.08 36.63
CA ALA A 115 -1.40 -1.36 36.22
C ALA A 115 -2.05 -1.91 34.94
N GLU A 116 -3.37 -1.78 34.80
CA GLU A 116 -4.08 -2.14 33.56
C GLU A 116 -3.65 -1.24 32.41
N ARG A 117 -3.61 0.08 32.64
CA ARG A 117 -3.15 1.05 31.64
C ARG A 117 -1.72 0.76 31.19
N THR A 118 -0.82 0.46 32.13
CA THR A 118 0.57 0.09 31.80
C THR A 118 0.64 -1.15 30.92
N VAL A 119 -0.14 -2.21 31.24
CA VAL A 119 -0.19 -3.42 30.41
C VAL A 119 -0.75 -3.10 29.03
N TYR A 120 -1.81 -2.30 28.97
CA TYR A 120 -2.40 -1.86 27.72
C TYR A 120 -1.42 -1.08 26.85
N ASP A 121 -0.70 -0.11 27.43
CA ASP A 121 0.29 0.70 26.72
C ASP A 121 1.43 -0.16 26.15
N LEU A 122 1.88 -1.18 26.90
CA LEU A 122 2.88 -2.13 26.40
C LEU A 122 2.37 -2.98 25.23
N MET A 123 1.09 -3.38 25.27
CA MET A 123 0.45 -4.08 24.14
C MET A 123 0.33 -3.16 22.92
N ALA A 124 -0.12 -1.91 23.13
CA ALA A 124 -0.23 -0.92 22.08
C ALA A 124 1.13 -0.65 21.41
N GLN A 125 2.20 -0.49 22.20
CA GLN A 125 3.57 -0.33 21.67
C GLN A 125 4.00 -1.50 20.78
N TRP A 126 3.68 -2.73 21.16
CA TRP A 126 4.01 -3.90 20.36
C TRP A 126 3.21 -3.95 19.05
N ILE A 127 1.91 -3.64 19.10
CA ILE A 127 1.06 -3.59 17.91
C ILE A 127 1.53 -2.47 16.96
N THR A 128 1.87 -1.29 17.49
CA THR A 128 2.46 -0.20 16.70
C THR A 128 3.72 -0.67 15.99
N TYR A 129 4.64 -1.33 16.72
CA TYR A 129 5.87 -1.86 16.14
C TYR A 129 5.59 -2.88 15.02
N GLU A 130 4.64 -3.79 15.21
CA GLU A 130 4.26 -4.79 14.20
C GLU A 130 3.65 -4.14 12.94
N LEU A 131 2.78 -3.14 13.11
CA LEU A 131 2.16 -2.40 12.01
C LEU A 131 3.20 -1.62 11.19
N GLU A 132 4.07 -0.86 11.86
CA GLU A 132 5.15 -0.12 11.20
C GLU A 132 6.13 -1.05 10.48
N GLN A 133 6.47 -2.20 11.08
CA GLN A 133 7.36 -3.18 10.46
C GLN A 133 6.74 -3.72 9.16
N THR A 134 5.47 -4.11 9.22
CA THR A 134 4.74 -4.61 8.05
C THR A 134 4.64 -3.53 6.96
N GLN A 135 4.44 -2.28 7.34
CA GLN A 135 4.41 -1.16 6.41
C GLN A 135 5.77 -0.97 5.71
N ARG A 136 6.87 -0.93 6.47
CA ARG A 136 8.22 -0.79 5.92
C ARG A 136 8.55 -1.91 4.93
N GLU A 137 8.15 -3.15 5.24
CA GLU A 137 8.34 -4.29 4.35
C GLU A 137 7.60 -4.10 3.02
N ARG A 138 6.31 -3.70 3.06
CA ARG A 138 5.53 -3.40 1.84
C ARG A 138 6.13 -2.27 1.02
N GLU A 139 6.62 -1.20 1.66
CA GLU A 139 7.25 -0.08 0.98
C GLU A 139 8.56 -0.47 0.29
N LEU A 140 9.36 -1.33 0.94
CA LEU A 140 10.59 -1.87 0.36
C LEU A 140 10.29 -2.77 -0.84
N GLU A 141 9.29 -3.65 -0.75
CA GLU A 141 8.85 -4.49 -1.87
C GLU A 141 8.35 -3.66 -3.05
N ALA A 142 7.48 -2.67 -2.80
CA ALA A 142 6.97 -1.78 -3.84
C ALA A 142 8.07 -0.94 -4.51
N SER A 143 9.10 -0.53 -3.75
CA SER A 143 10.26 0.17 -4.29
C SER A 143 11.11 -0.75 -5.17
N ASN A 144 11.33 -2.00 -4.74
CA ASN A 144 12.07 -2.99 -5.50
C ASN A 144 11.39 -3.30 -6.84
N ASP A 145 10.08 -3.56 -6.83
CA ASP A 145 9.29 -3.81 -8.04
C ASP A 145 9.39 -2.66 -9.05
N ARG A 146 9.37 -1.40 -8.57
CA ARG A 146 9.55 -0.22 -9.42
C ARG A 146 10.94 -0.15 -10.05
N LEU A 147 11.98 -0.48 -9.28
CA LEU A 147 13.36 -0.52 -9.78
C LEU A 147 13.55 -1.62 -10.83
N GLU A 148 12.97 -2.80 -10.60
CA GLU A 148 13.00 -3.91 -11.56
C GLU A 148 12.29 -3.54 -12.86
N GLN A 149 11.09 -2.95 -12.79
CA GLN A 149 10.36 -2.47 -13.96
C GLN A 149 11.15 -1.42 -14.74
N PHE A 150 11.78 -0.48 -14.05
CA PHE A 150 12.63 0.53 -14.69
C PHE A 150 13.84 -0.11 -15.40
N ALA A 151 14.55 -1.02 -14.72
CA ALA A 151 15.71 -1.71 -15.30
C ALA A 151 15.32 -2.56 -16.52
N TYR A 152 14.16 -3.22 -16.46
CA TYR A 152 13.60 -4.00 -17.56
C TYR A 152 13.29 -3.11 -18.77
N ALA A 153 12.54 -2.02 -18.57
CA ALA A 153 12.19 -1.08 -19.63
C ALA A 153 13.42 -0.43 -20.27
N ALA A 154 14.38 0.04 -19.45
CA ALA A 154 15.63 0.61 -19.95
C ALA A 154 16.45 -0.40 -20.77
N SER A 155 16.50 -1.67 -20.35
CA SER A 155 17.21 -2.71 -21.09
C SER A 155 16.56 -3.02 -22.44
N HIS A 156 15.23 -3.08 -22.49
CA HIS A 156 14.47 -3.26 -23.72
C HIS A 156 14.76 -2.13 -24.72
N ASP A 157 14.64 -0.87 -24.27
CA ASP A 157 14.80 0.31 -25.11
C ASP A 157 16.26 0.54 -25.57
N LEU A 158 17.23 -0.03 -24.85
CA LEU A 158 18.64 -0.03 -25.24
C LEU A 158 19.01 -1.21 -26.18
N GLN A 159 18.28 -2.33 -26.14
CA GLN A 159 18.52 -3.47 -27.02
C GLN A 159 18.04 -3.23 -28.46
N GLU A 160 16.93 -2.51 -28.64
CA GLU A 160 16.36 -2.17 -29.95
C GLU A 160 17.35 -1.44 -30.89
N PRO A 161 18.05 -0.36 -30.45
CA PRO A 161 19.05 0.31 -31.29
C PRO A 161 20.35 -0.49 -31.47
N LEU A 162 20.79 -1.27 -30.48
CA LEU A 162 22.02 -2.09 -30.60
C LEU A 162 21.87 -3.24 -31.61
N ARG A 163 20.65 -3.75 -31.80
CA ARG A 163 20.34 -4.77 -32.82
C ARG A 163 20.49 -4.23 -34.24
N MET A 164 20.23 -2.93 -34.46
CA MET A 164 20.42 -2.29 -35.77
C MET A 164 21.90 -2.08 -36.10
N VAL A 165 22.72 -1.65 -35.13
CA VAL A 165 24.15 -1.32 -35.33
C VAL A 165 25.01 -2.55 -35.62
N THR A 166 24.68 -3.72 -35.10
CA THR A 166 25.41 -4.96 -35.38
C THR A 166 25.10 -5.53 -36.77
N SER A 167 23.89 -5.33 -37.29
CA SER A 167 23.50 -5.80 -38.65
C SER A 167 24.23 -5.06 -39.78
N THR A 168 24.52 -3.75 -39.59
CA THR A 168 25.22 -2.93 -40.58
C THR A 168 26.73 -3.21 -40.61
N SER A 169 27.30 -3.64 -39.47
CA SER A 169 28.69 -4.08 -39.40
C SER A 169 28.92 -5.43 -40.11
N ASN A 170 28.01 -6.40 -39.97
CA ASN A 170 28.12 -7.70 -40.66
C ASN A 170 27.85 -7.61 -42.18
N SER A 171 27.09 -6.61 -42.65
CA SER A 171 26.84 -6.43 -44.08
C SER A 171 28.02 -5.78 -44.83
N SER A 172 28.93 -5.12 -44.11
CA SER A 172 30.08 -4.43 -44.70
C SER A 172 31.31 -5.33 -44.89
N THR A 173 31.30 -6.56 -44.36
CA THR A 173 32.44 -7.50 -44.46
C THR A 173 32.38 -8.43 -45.68
N ILE A 174 31.29 -8.44 -46.46
CA ILE A 174 31.14 -9.34 -47.62
C ILE A 174 31.70 -8.72 -48.94
N ALA A 175 32.04 -7.44 -48.97
CA ALA A 175 32.42 -6.76 -50.23
C ALA A 175 33.93 -6.74 -50.56
N THR A 176 34.80 -7.43 -49.82
CA THR A 176 36.27 -7.31 -50.01
C THR A 176 36.97 -8.64 -50.28
N THR A 177 36.44 -9.50 -51.15
CA THR A 177 37.28 -10.50 -51.84
C THR A 177 36.65 -10.89 -53.17
N THR A 178 37.08 -10.27 -54.27
CA THR A 178 37.48 -11.00 -55.49
C THR A 178 38.01 -10.06 -56.60
N ASN A 179 39.16 -10.46 -57.14
CA ASN A 179 39.70 -10.16 -58.48
C ASN A 179 40.41 -8.83 -58.78
N SER A 180 41.72 -8.84 -58.47
CA SER A 180 42.75 -8.42 -59.43
C SER A 180 43.17 -9.60 -60.32
N THR A 181 42.92 -9.56 -61.63
CA THR A 181 43.92 -9.98 -62.63
C THR A 181 43.60 -9.51 -64.07
N LYS A 182 44.56 -8.76 -64.62
CA LYS A 182 45.05 -8.76 -66.03
C LYS A 182 44.32 -8.02 -67.16
N THR A 183 44.94 -6.87 -67.50
CA THR A 183 45.51 -6.48 -68.81
C THR A 183 44.62 -6.13 -70.00
N ALA A 184 44.56 -4.82 -70.27
CA ALA A 184 44.90 -4.12 -71.52
C ALA A 184 44.44 -4.71 -72.86
N LYS A 185 43.63 -3.96 -73.64
CA LYS A 185 44.12 -3.17 -74.79
C LYS A 185 43.03 -2.27 -75.40
N SER A 186 43.51 -1.11 -75.86
CA SER A 186 42.91 -0.03 -76.64
C SER A 186 42.01 -0.42 -77.82
N SER A 187 40.99 0.39 -78.14
CA SER A 187 41.01 1.32 -79.29
C SER A 187 39.65 2.02 -79.51
N SER A 188 39.74 3.32 -79.79
CA SER A 188 38.75 4.28 -80.25
C SER A 188 38.06 3.95 -81.58
N SER A 189 36.79 4.35 -81.75
CA SER A 189 36.31 5.26 -82.83
C SER A 189 34.77 5.26 -82.96
N SER A 190 34.18 6.45 -82.92
CA SER A 190 32.77 6.82 -83.21
C SER A 190 32.40 6.64 -84.71
N PRO A 191 31.26 7.16 -85.23
CA PRO A 191 29.83 7.16 -84.84
C PRO A 191 28.90 6.76 -86.05
N SER A 192 27.59 7.10 -85.99
CA SER A 192 26.59 7.20 -87.10
C SER A 192 25.82 5.90 -87.43
N THR A 193 24.52 5.83 -87.72
CA THR A 193 23.48 6.80 -88.11
C THR A 193 22.10 6.18 -87.83
N GLU A 194 21.09 6.98 -87.45
CA GLU A 194 19.63 6.73 -87.65
C GLU A 194 19.29 6.61 -89.16
N PRO A 195 18.01 6.51 -89.63
CA PRO A 195 16.70 6.33 -88.97
C PRO A 195 15.85 5.19 -89.62
N SER A 196 14.66 4.89 -89.10
CA SER A 196 13.47 4.70 -89.96
C SER A 196 12.19 4.69 -89.13
N ALA A 197 11.23 5.50 -89.59
CA ALA A 197 9.86 5.63 -89.11
C ALA A 197 8.89 4.68 -89.84
N CYS A 198 7.62 4.71 -89.37
CA CYS A 198 6.38 4.11 -89.92
C CYS A 198 6.31 2.57 -89.87
N GLU A 199 5.19 1.89 -89.58
CA GLU A 199 3.73 2.15 -89.65
C GLU A 199 3.13 0.94 -88.89
N ARG A 200 2.09 0.99 -88.04
CA ARG A 200 0.66 1.27 -88.29
C ARG A 200 -0.09 1.10 -86.97
#